data_AF-A0A1V3J9X4-F1
#
_entry.id   AF-A0A1V3J9X4-F1
#
_cell.length_a   1.000
_cell.length_b   1.000
_cell.length_c   1.000
_cell.angle_alpha   90.00
_cell.angle_beta   90.00
_cell.angle_gamma   90.00
#
_symmetry.space_group_name_H-M   'P 1'
#
loop_
_entity.id
_entity.type
_entity.pdbx_description
1 polymer ?
#
loop_
_entity_poly.entity_id
_entity_poly.type
_entity_poly.pdbx_seq_one_letter_code
_entity_poly.pdbx_strand_id
1 'polypeptide(L)'
;MSIKVFFGQKISAEMLNFPRTDLEKIFAFKKHLENNGFEGLEGRNKCSDNVPYSDPCWSVKVAYAQKHSLWHYHIGIIKYDMNKPFGDRTSEYVVHYQRLENIVKIIDYSAHPPLNLPTENYLR
;
A
#
# COMPACT_ATOMS: atom_id res chain seq x y z
N MET A 1 10.44 -13.71 -12.32
CA MET A 1 8.99 -13.71 -12.63
C MET A 1 8.52 -12.27 -12.69
N SER A 2 7.80 -11.86 -13.73
CA SER A 2 7.28 -10.48 -13.84
C SER A 2 6.00 -10.33 -13.04
N ILE A 3 5.92 -9.30 -12.19
CA ILE A 3 4.72 -8.95 -11.42
C ILE A 3 3.81 -8.10 -12.32
N LYS A 4 2.52 -8.45 -12.39
CA LYS A 4 1.50 -7.61 -13.04
C LYS A 4 0.84 -6.74 -12.00
N VAL A 5 0.69 -5.45 -12.29
CA VAL A 5 0.09 -4.50 -11.35
C VAL A 5 -1.16 -3.87 -11.95
N PHE A 6 -2.26 -3.93 -11.21
CA PHE A 6 -3.55 -3.37 -11.60
C PHE A 6 -4.04 -2.36 -10.55
N PHE A 7 -4.96 -1.50 -10.96
CA PHE A 7 -5.74 -0.66 -10.05
C PHE A 7 -7.12 -1.27 -9.83
N GLY A 8 -7.61 -1.24 -8.60
CA GLY A 8 -9.00 -1.57 -8.27
C GLY A 8 -9.96 -0.57 -8.89
N GLN A 9 -11.23 -0.95 -9.02
CA GLN A 9 -12.23 -0.12 -9.68
C GLN A 9 -12.44 1.21 -8.96
N LYS A 10 -12.51 1.14 -7.62
CA LYS A 10 -12.78 2.32 -6.79
C LYS A 10 -11.64 3.34 -6.83
N ILE A 11 -10.40 2.92 -6.57
CA ILE A 11 -9.25 3.84 -6.65
C ILE A 11 -9.10 4.39 -8.07
N SER A 12 -9.37 3.61 -9.12
CA SER A 12 -9.31 4.10 -10.50
C SER A 12 -10.27 5.28 -10.75
N ALA A 13 -11.49 5.20 -10.19
CA ALA A 13 -12.46 6.29 -10.28
C ALA A 13 -12.01 7.51 -9.44
N GLU A 14 -11.43 7.28 -8.27
CA GLU A 14 -11.00 8.35 -7.36
C GLU A 14 -9.71 9.05 -7.82
N MET A 15 -8.83 8.35 -8.53
CA MET A 15 -7.58 8.89 -9.09
C MET A 15 -7.79 10.11 -9.99
N LEU A 16 -8.97 10.25 -10.60
CA LEU A 16 -9.34 11.44 -11.36
C LEU A 16 -9.32 12.73 -10.53
N ASN A 17 -9.45 12.61 -9.21
CA ASN A 17 -9.51 13.72 -8.26
C ASN A 17 -8.21 13.87 -7.43
N PHE A 18 -7.24 12.98 -7.60
CA PHE A 18 -6.01 13.03 -6.81
C PHE A 18 -5.07 14.13 -7.31
N PRO A 19 -4.28 14.75 -6.41
CA PRO A 19 -3.22 15.65 -6.83
C PRO A 19 -2.28 14.95 -7.82
N ARG A 20 -1.85 15.67 -8.86
CA ARG A 20 -0.94 15.11 -9.87
C ARG A 20 0.34 14.54 -9.26
N THR A 21 0.89 15.21 -8.25
CA THR A 21 2.08 14.77 -7.52
C THR A 21 1.90 13.42 -6.84
N ASP A 22 0.68 13.15 -6.36
CA ASP A 22 0.36 11.90 -5.67
C ASP A 22 0.19 10.77 -6.69
N LEU A 23 -0.49 11.06 -7.81
CA LEU A 23 -0.58 10.15 -8.94
C LEU A 23 0.81 9.74 -9.45
N GLU A 24 1.73 10.69 -9.61
CA GLU A 24 3.10 10.40 -10.06
C GLU A 24 3.81 9.40 -9.15
N LYS A 25 3.61 9.51 -7.83
CA LYS A 25 4.16 8.56 -6.84
C LYS A 25 3.49 7.19 -6.91
N ILE A 26 2.15 7.15 -7.01
CA ILE A 26 1.37 5.91 -7.18
C ILE A 26 1.79 5.17 -8.45
N PHE A 27 1.90 5.86 -9.58
CA PHE A 27 2.35 5.28 -10.85
C PHE A 27 3.83 4.88 -10.82
N ALA A 28 4.69 5.64 -10.13
CA ALA A 28 6.08 5.25 -9.93
C ALA A 28 6.20 3.93 -9.14
N PHE A 29 5.41 3.77 -8.07
CA PHE A 29 5.34 2.50 -7.33
C PHE A 29 4.84 1.35 -8.22
N LYS A 30 3.76 1.55 -8.97
CA LYS A 30 3.27 0.56 -9.95
C LYS A 30 4.39 0.13 -10.91
N LYS A 31 5.02 1.10 -11.58
CA LYS A 31 6.07 0.85 -12.58
C LYS A 31 7.28 0.15 -11.96
N HIS A 32 7.65 0.51 -10.74
CA HIS A 32 8.73 -0.15 -10.00
C HIS A 32 8.42 -1.63 -9.80
N LEU A 33 7.22 -1.96 -9.29
CA LEU A 33 6.82 -3.34 -9.06
C LEU A 33 6.81 -4.17 -10.35
N GLU A 34 6.37 -3.59 -11.47
CA GLU A 34 6.36 -4.29 -12.76
C GLU A 34 7.77 -4.61 -13.28
N ASN A 35 8.74 -3.72 -13.05
CA ASN A 35 10.11 -3.84 -13.54
C ASN A 35 11.02 -4.64 -12.60
N ASN A 36 10.90 -4.41 -11.29
CA ASN A 36 11.85 -4.86 -10.27
C ASN A 36 11.21 -5.78 -9.22
N GLY A 37 9.91 -5.99 -9.28
CA GLY A 37 9.18 -6.62 -8.18
C GLY A 37 9.30 -5.78 -6.90
N PHE A 38 9.46 -6.46 -5.76
CA PHE A 38 9.57 -5.80 -4.45
C PHE A 38 11.01 -5.42 -4.07
N GLU A 39 12.00 -5.71 -4.91
CA GLU A 39 13.39 -5.37 -4.65
C GLU A 39 13.65 -3.88 -4.86
N GLY A 40 14.48 -3.27 -4.02
CA GLY A 40 14.88 -1.88 -4.18
C GLY A 40 13.77 -0.85 -3.91
N LEU A 41 12.73 -1.21 -3.17
CA LEU A 41 11.74 -0.25 -2.67
C LEU A 41 12.40 0.67 -1.63
N GLU A 42 12.16 1.97 -1.71
CA GLU A 42 12.73 2.95 -0.77
C GLU A 42 11.98 2.96 0.58
N GLY A 43 10.65 2.93 0.50
CA GLY A 43 9.77 2.96 1.65
C GLY A 43 9.64 1.60 2.31
N ARG A 44 9.14 1.60 3.55
CA ARG A 44 8.74 0.37 4.22
C ARG A 44 7.54 -0.25 3.50
N ASN A 45 7.68 -1.53 3.16
CA ASN A 45 6.63 -2.37 2.60
C ASN A 45 6.26 -3.48 3.59
N LYS A 46 4.99 -3.58 4.00
CA LYS A 46 4.61 -4.48 5.10
C LYS A 46 3.23 -5.11 4.88
N CYS A 47 3.08 -6.34 5.38
CA CYS A 47 1.77 -6.95 5.51
C CYS A 47 0.91 -6.14 6.47
N SER A 48 -0.36 -5.93 6.12
CA SER A 48 -1.30 -5.13 6.91
C SER A 48 -1.86 -5.88 8.12
N ASP A 49 -1.46 -7.15 8.32
CA ASP A 49 -1.78 -7.94 9.51
C ASP A 49 -0.86 -7.66 10.71
N ASN A 50 0.21 -6.87 10.52
CA ASN A 50 1.10 -6.51 11.62
C ASN A 50 0.53 -5.32 12.41
N VAL A 51 -0.58 -5.60 13.09
CA VAL A 51 -1.35 -4.71 13.98
C VAL A 51 -0.84 -4.89 15.41
N PRO A 52 -0.67 -3.81 16.22
CA PRO A 52 -0.29 -3.94 17.62
C PRO A 52 -1.30 -4.77 18.43
N TYR A 53 -0.84 -5.71 19.25
CA TYR A 53 -1.71 -6.55 20.10
C TYR A 53 -2.60 -5.77 21.07
N SER A 54 -2.25 -4.53 21.38
CA SER A 54 -3.05 -3.62 22.21
C SER A 54 -4.25 -3.02 21.48
N ASP A 55 -4.39 -3.23 20.17
CA ASP A 55 -5.55 -2.75 19.40
C ASP A 55 -6.81 -3.54 19.82
N PRO A 56 -7.91 -2.87 20.24
CA PRO A 56 -9.14 -3.54 20.67
C PRO A 56 -9.75 -4.46 19.61
N CYS A 57 -9.46 -4.19 18.33
CA CYS A 57 -9.95 -4.94 17.18
C CYS A 57 -8.86 -5.81 16.55
N TRP A 58 -7.77 -6.12 17.27
CA TRP A 58 -6.60 -6.82 16.74
C TRP A 58 -6.96 -8.08 15.94
N SER A 59 -7.70 -9.01 16.53
CA SER A 59 -8.03 -10.29 15.89
C SER A 59 -8.84 -10.12 14.61
N VAL A 60 -9.80 -9.18 14.61
CA VAL A 60 -10.63 -8.86 13.45
C VAL A 60 -9.81 -8.26 12.32
N LYS A 61 -8.92 -7.30 12.64
CA LYS A 61 -8.06 -6.63 11.65
C LYS A 61 -7.05 -7.60 11.04
N VAL A 62 -6.42 -8.44 11.87
CA VAL A 62 -5.47 -9.48 11.42
C VAL A 62 -6.16 -10.46 10.48
N ALA A 63 -7.30 -11.01 10.89
CA ALA A 63 -8.05 -11.96 10.07
C ALA A 63 -8.50 -11.35 8.74
N TYR A 64 -8.94 -10.09 8.75
CA TYR A 64 -9.32 -9.37 7.54
C TYR A 64 -8.14 -9.14 6.60
N ALA A 65 -7.00 -8.67 7.13
CA ALA A 65 -5.80 -8.43 6.34
C ALA A 65 -5.27 -9.72 5.69
N GLN A 66 -5.27 -10.83 6.42
CA GLN A 66 -4.84 -12.14 5.91
C GLN A 66 -5.80 -12.69 4.85
N LYS A 67 -7.11 -12.65 5.12
CA LYS A 67 -8.16 -13.11 4.18
C LYS A 67 -8.06 -12.41 2.82
N HIS A 68 -7.70 -11.13 2.81
CA HIS A 68 -7.66 -10.32 1.61
C HIS A 68 -6.24 -10.05 1.08
N SER A 69 -5.23 -10.72 1.64
CA SER A 69 -3.81 -10.58 1.28
C SER A 69 -3.35 -9.12 1.26
N LEU A 70 -3.74 -8.35 2.27
CA LEU A 70 -3.53 -6.91 2.33
C LEU A 70 -2.11 -6.55 2.76
N TRP A 71 -1.53 -5.63 2.00
CA TRP A 71 -0.24 -5.02 2.26
C TRP A 71 -0.37 -3.50 2.14
N HIS A 72 0.59 -2.80 2.71
CA HIS A 72 0.73 -1.36 2.54
C HIS A 72 2.19 -0.97 2.31
N TYR A 73 2.37 0.08 1.53
CA TYR A 73 3.68 0.65 1.21
C TYR A 73 3.67 2.15 1.45
N HIS A 74 4.63 2.64 2.23
CA HIS A 74 4.86 4.08 2.39
C HIS A 74 5.43 4.65 1.09
N ILE A 75 4.73 5.61 0.48
CA ILE A 75 5.01 6.02 -0.90
C ILE A 75 5.80 7.33 -1.04
N GLY A 76 6.26 7.89 0.08
CA GLY A 76 7.08 9.10 0.11
C GLY A 76 6.26 10.39 0.05
N ILE A 77 5.01 10.35 0.51
CA ILE A 77 4.12 11.52 0.68
C ILE A 77 3.78 11.63 2.18
N ILE A 78 3.86 12.79 2.84
CA ILE A 78 4.39 14.06 2.33
C ILE A 78 5.91 13.97 2.03
N LYS A 79 6.67 13.17 2.78
CA LYS A 79 8.08 12.82 2.49
C LYS A 79 8.51 11.60 3.31
N TYR A 80 9.61 10.97 2.91
CA TYR A 80 10.25 9.91 3.71
C TYR A 80 10.99 10.49 4.93
N ASP A 81 10.96 9.76 6.03
CA ASP A 81 11.90 9.93 7.14
C ASP A 81 13.28 9.39 6.72
N MET A 82 14.18 10.30 6.36
CA MET A 82 15.53 9.97 5.87
C MET A 82 16.46 9.48 6.98
N ASN A 83 16.06 9.56 8.26
CA ASN A 83 16.81 8.97 9.37
C ASN A 83 16.66 7.44 9.44
N LYS A 84 15.71 6.87 8.68
CA LYS A 84 15.54 5.43 8.53
C LYS A 84 16.38 4.91 7.36
N PRO A 85 16.88 3.67 7.46
CA PRO A 85 17.62 3.04 6.37
C PRO A 85 16.73 2.89 5.13
N PHE A 86 17.36 2.87 3.97
CA PHE A 86 16.69 2.57 2.71
C PHE A 86 15.96 1.22 2.78
N GLY A 87 14.72 1.15 2.28
CA GLY A 87 13.84 -0.01 2.40
C GLY A 87 12.98 -0.03 3.67
N ASP A 88 13.23 0.89 4.61
CA ASP A 88 12.49 0.97 5.87
C ASP A 88 11.97 2.37 6.18
N ARG A 89 12.07 3.30 5.21
CA ARG A 89 11.63 4.67 5.38
C ARG A 89 10.12 4.76 5.42
N THR A 90 9.60 5.50 6.39
CA THR A 90 8.17 5.77 6.52
C THR A 90 7.84 7.16 6.01
N SER A 91 6.66 7.30 5.41
CA SER A 91 6.04 8.58 5.03
C SER A 91 4.59 8.62 5.53
N GLU A 92 3.95 9.78 5.53
CA GLU A 92 2.57 9.93 6.03
C GLU A 92 1.52 9.14 5.24
N TYR A 93 1.66 8.98 3.93
CA TYR A 93 0.69 8.28 3.11
C TYR A 93 1.24 6.94 2.65
N VAL A 94 0.31 6.00 2.53
CA VAL A 94 0.54 4.65 2.05
C VAL A 94 -0.39 4.34 0.89
N VAL A 95 0.08 3.47 0.01
CA VAL A 95 -0.82 2.72 -0.89
C VAL A 95 -1.16 1.39 -0.26
N HIS A 96 -2.44 1.05 -0.25
CA HIS A 96 -2.92 -0.27 0.12
C HIS A 96 -3.05 -1.12 -1.14
N TYR A 97 -2.67 -2.38 -1.04
CA TYR A 97 -2.75 -3.29 -2.17
C TYR A 97 -2.98 -4.74 -1.72
N GLN A 98 -3.54 -5.54 -2.64
CA GLN A 98 -3.59 -6.99 -2.50
C GLN A 98 -2.37 -7.61 -3.17
N ARG A 99 -1.68 -8.52 -2.48
CA ARG A 99 -0.57 -9.30 -3.03
C ARG A 99 -1.02 -10.73 -3.32
N LEU A 100 -1.24 -11.05 -4.59
CA LEU A 100 -1.82 -12.31 -5.07
C LEU A 100 -0.82 -13.02 -5.99
N GLU A 101 -0.01 -13.94 -5.47
CA GLU A 101 1.04 -14.65 -6.23
C GLU A 101 1.90 -13.72 -7.11
N ASN A 102 1.61 -13.62 -8.41
CA ASN A 102 2.29 -12.78 -9.41
C ASN A 102 1.52 -11.50 -9.80
N ILE A 103 0.43 -11.20 -9.09
CA ILE A 103 -0.44 -10.04 -9.30
C ILE A 103 -0.41 -9.16 -8.06
N VAL A 104 -0.29 -7.86 -8.27
CA VAL A 104 -0.54 -6.83 -7.27
C VAL A 104 -1.73 -5.99 -7.72
N LYS A 105 -2.73 -5.83 -6.86
CA LYS A 105 -3.84 -4.91 -7.11
C LYS A 105 -3.76 -3.75 -6.12
N ILE A 106 -3.41 -2.56 -6.59
CA ILE A 106 -3.47 -1.34 -5.79
C ILE A 106 -4.94 -0.99 -5.63
N ILE A 107 -5.42 -0.91 -4.39
CA ILE A 107 -6.85 -0.83 -4.08
C ILE A 107 -7.25 0.46 -3.40
N ASP A 108 -6.33 1.11 -2.67
CA ASP A 108 -6.62 2.34 -1.94
C ASP A 108 -5.33 3.15 -1.67
N TYR A 109 -5.50 4.41 -1.30
CA TYR A 109 -4.45 5.36 -0.95
C TYR A 109 -4.92 6.25 0.20
N SER A 110 -4.21 6.24 1.33
CA SER A 110 -4.64 6.98 2.52
C SER A 110 -3.47 7.37 3.42
N ALA A 111 -3.72 8.31 4.33
CA ALA A 111 -2.79 8.65 5.40
C ALA A 111 -2.66 7.51 6.44
N HIS A 112 -1.49 7.43 7.07
CA HIS A 112 -1.07 6.52 8.13
C HIS A 112 0.12 7.15 8.91
N PRO A 113 0.09 7.28 10.25
CA PRO A 113 -0.80 6.62 11.23
C PRO A 113 -2.09 7.38 11.62
N PRO A 114 -3.12 6.67 12.15
CA PRO A 114 -3.22 5.21 12.32
C PRO A 114 -3.46 4.48 10.99
N LEU A 115 -3.16 3.16 10.93
CA LEU A 115 -3.45 2.37 9.72
C LEU A 115 -4.94 2.02 9.72
N ASN A 116 -5.69 2.56 8.77
CA ASN A 116 -7.05 2.15 8.49
C ASN A 116 -7.05 1.17 7.32
N LEU A 117 -7.59 -0.03 7.52
CA LEU A 117 -7.69 -1.02 6.45
C LEU A 117 -8.77 -0.61 5.45
N PRO A 118 -8.55 -0.80 4.14
CA PRO A 118 -9.56 -0.51 3.13
C PRO A 118 -10.80 -1.37 3.33
N THR A 119 -11.98 -0.76 3.18
CA THR A 119 -13.26 -1.46 3.25
C THR A 119 -13.47 -2.38 2.04
N GLU A 120 -14.39 -3.35 2.13
CA GLU A 120 -14.65 -4.32 1.06
C GLU A 120 -14.97 -3.68 -0.30
N ASN A 121 -15.55 -2.47 -0.30
CA ASN A 121 -15.86 -1.74 -1.53
C ASN A 121 -14.60 -1.32 -2.33
N TYR A 122 -13.45 -1.18 -1.67
CA TYR A 122 -12.17 -0.90 -2.34
C TYR A 122 -11.52 -2.18 -2.88
N LEU A 123 -11.94 -3.36 -2.42
CA LEU A 123 -11.33 -4.63 -2.82
C LEU A 123 -11.80 -5.14 -4.19
N ARG A 124 -12.71 -4.43 -4.86
CA ARG A 124 -13.28 -4.83 -6.17
C ARG A 124 -12.33 -4.46 -7.30
#